data_AF-A0A656GM15-F1
#
_entry.id   AF-A0A656GM15-F1
#
_cell.length_a   1.000
_cell.length_b   1.000
_cell.length_c   1.000
_cell.angle_alpha   90.00
_cell.angle_beta   90.00
_cell.angle_gamma   90.00
#
_symmetry.space_group_name_H-M   'P 1'
#
loop_
_entity.id
_entity.type
_entity.pdbx_description
1 polymer ?
#
loop_
_entity_poly.entity_id
_entity_poly.type
_entity_poly.pdbx_seq_one_letter_code
_entity_poly.pdbx_strand_id
1 'polypeptide(L)' 'ANSQVESTSSYQYDSLGRRVGKQWEIKGQTDRKRFLWQGLRMLREES' A
#
# COMPACT_ATOMS: atom_id res chain seq x y z
N ALA A 1 -23.07 12.13 -14.60
CA ALA A 1 -22.27 12.67 -13.49
C ALA A 1 -21.08 11.76 -13.27
N ASN A 2 -19.84 12.24 -13.45
CA ASN A 2 -18.65 11.47 -13.07
C ASN A 2 -18.62 11.43 -11.54
N SER A 3 -19.03 10.31 -10.94
CA SER A 3 -18.85 10.09 -9.51
C SER A 3 -17.37 9.85 -9.25
N GLN A 4 -16.64 10.93 -8.95
CA GLN A 4 -15.26 10.83 -8.48
C GLN A 4 -15.26 9.97 -7.21
N VAL A 5 -14.63 8.81 -7.29
CA VAL A 5 -14.51 7.93 -6.12
C VAL A 5 -13.38 8.50 -5.27
N GLU A 6 -13.73 9.06 -4.13
CA GLU A 6 -12.74 9.44 -3.12
C GLU A 6 -12.06 8.17 -2.61
N SER A 7 -10.73 8.14 -2.71
CA SER A 7 -9.90 7.06 -2.19
C SER A 7 -8.76 7.66 -1.39
N THR A 8 -8.56 7.16 -0.18
CA THR A 8 -7.46 7.57 0.69
C THR A 8 -6.44 6.44 0.73
N SER A 9 -5.15 6.74 0.57
CA SER A 9 -4.07 5.75 0.64
C SER A 9 -3.03 6.15 1.68
N SER A 10 -2.57 5.20 2.47
CA SER A 10 -1.50 5.34 3.45
C SER A 10 -0.36 4.36 3.14
N TYR A 11 0.87 4.80 3.36
CA TYR A 11 2.08 4.03 3.06
C TYR A 11 2.91 3.83 4.32
N GLN A 12 3.50 2.65 4.45
CA GLN A 12 4.42 2.32 5.54
C GLN A 12 5.82 2.09 4.97
N TYR A 13 6.82 2.59 5.68
CA TYR A 13 8.23 2.52 5.29
C TYR A 13 9.08 1.91 6.42
N ASP A 14 10.14 1.19 6.05
CA ASP A 14 11.16 0.76 7.01
C ASP A 14 12.25 1.84 7.23
N SER A 15 13.23 1.54 8.08
CA SER A 15 14.35 2.45 8.40
C SER A 15 15.27 2.76 7.21
N LEU A 16 15.18 2.00 6.11
CA LEU A 16 15.91 2.26 4.88
C LEU A 16 15.08 3.08 3.87
N GLY A 17 13.86 3.50 4.23
CA GLY A 17 12.97 4.26 3.37
C GLY A 17 12.26 3.41 2.31
N ARG A 18 12.29 2.08 2.41
CA ARG A 18 11.60 1.20 1.46
C ARG A 18 10.13 1.08 1.85
N ARG A 19 9.23 1.08 0.86
CA ARG A 19 7.81 0.83 1.09
C ARG A 19 7.60 -0.62 1.51
N VAL A 20 7.13 -0.85 2.73
CA VAL A 20 6.83 -2.18 3.29
C VAL A 20 5.34 -2.47 3.37
N GLY A 21 4.50 -1.43 3.29
CA GLY A 21 3.05 -1.58 3.31
C GLY A 21 2.32 -0.49 2.55
N LYS A 22 1.13 -0.83 2.09
CA LYS A 22 0.14 0.11 1.56
C LYS A 22 -1.22 -0.28 2.12
N GLN A 23 -1.96 0.69 2.64
CA GLN A 23 -3.36 0.57 2.99
C GLN A 23 -4.14 1.59 2.17
N TRP A 24 -5.33 1.24 1.72
CA TRP A 24 -6.21 2.20 1.06
C TRP A 24 -7.66 1.94 1.41
N GLU A 25 -8.43 3.02 1.38
CA GLU A 25 -9.86 2.99 1.62
C GLU A 25 -10.59 3.49 0.38
N ILE A 26 -11.58 2.72 -0.08
CA ILE A 26 -12.49 3.08 -1.16
C ILE A 26 -13.91 2.86 -0.65
N LYS A 27 -14.72 3.92 -0.59
CA LYS A 27 -16.13 3.85 -0.16
C LYS A 27 -16.33 3.11 1.18
N GLY A 28 -15.47 3.35 2.16
CA GLY A 28 -15.53 2.69 3.48
C GLY A 28 -14.97 1.27 3.51
N GLN A 29 -14.50 0.72 2.39
CA GLN A 29 -13.80 -0.57 2.36
C GLN A 29 -12.30 -0.35 2.40
N THR A 30 -11.64 -0.95 3.39
CA THR A 30 -10.20 -0.88 3.56
C THR A 30 -9.53 -2.15 3.03
N ASP A 31 -8.60 -1.97 2.12
CA ASP A 31 -7.68 -3.01 1.66
C ASP A 31 -6.27 -2.70 2.15
N ARG A 32 -5.44 -3.74 2.25
CA ARG A 32 -4.03 -3.60 2.58
C ARG A 32 -3.18 -4.57 1.79
N LYS A 33 -1.92 -4.20 1.58
CA LYS A 33 -0.89 -5.05 1.00
C LYS A 33 0.44 -4.84 1.70
N ARG A 34 1.26 -5.90 1.71
CA ARG A 34 2.62 -5.90 2.23
C ARG A 34 3.62 -6.14 1.10
N PHE A 35 4.77 -5.52 1.20
CA PHE A 35 5.87 -5.70 0.25
C PHE A 35 7.03 -6.40 0.96
N LEU A 36 7.43 -7.55 0.43
CA LEU A 36 8.57 -8.30 0.93
C LEU A 36 9.83 -7.90 0.19
N TRP A 37 10.87 -7.62 0.97
CA TRP A 37 12.18 -7.21 0.47
C TRP A 37 13.26 -8.17 0.97
N GLN A 38 14.23 -8.45 0.10
CA GLN A 38 15.48 -9.10 0.45
C GLN A 38 16.63 -8.21 -0.02
N GLY A 39 17.30 -7.54 0.91
CA GLY A 39 18.22 -6.46 0.57
C GLY A 39 17.54 -5.41 -0.32
N LEU A 40 18.16 -4.99 -1.41
CA LEU A 40 17.60 -3.98 -2.33
C LEU A 40 16.59 -4.54 -3.34
N ARG A 41 16.25 -5.83 -3.23
CA ARG A 41 15.33 -6.50 -4.16
C ARG A 41 13.96 -6.68 -3.53
N MET A 42 12.92 -6.14 -4.17
CA MET A 42 11.54 -6.51 -3.85
C MET A 42 11.28 -7.91 -4.39
N LEU A 43 10.80 -8.81 -3.52
CA LEU A 43 10.52 -10.20 -3.88
C LEU A 43 9.06 -10.41 -4.25
N ARG A 44 8.14 -9.85 -3.46
CA ARG A 44 6.72 -10.15 -3.58
C ARG A 44 5.84 -9.05 -2.98
N GLU A 45 4.65 -8.93 -3.55
CA GLU A 45 3.50 -8.24 -2.97
C GLU A 45 2.53 -9.27 -2.37
N GLU A 46 2.18 -9.09 -1.10
CA GLU A 46 1.24 -9.92 -0.34
C GLU A 46 -0.04 -9.12 -0.06
N SER A 47 -1.21 -9.78 -0.09
CA SER A 47 -2.54 -9.19 0.14
C SER A 47 -3.20 -9.87 1.34
#